data_AF-A0A7C4KQJ8-F1
#
_entry.id   AF-A0A7C4KQJ8-F1
#
_cell.length_a   1.000
_cell.length_b   1.000
_cell.length_c   1.000
_cell.angle_alpha   90.00
_cell.angle_beta   90.00
_cell.angle_gamma   90.00
#
_symmetry.space_group_name_H-M   'P 1'
#
loop_
_entity.id
_entity.type
_entity.pdbx_description
1 polymer ?
#
loop_
_entity_poly.entity_id
_entity_poly.type
_entity_poly.pdbx_seq_one_letter_code
_entity_poly.pdbx_strand_id
1 'polypeptide(L)'
;MHISRRFPMFPEPAVSAPSMKGSSTAVNHKVLIIEDDRDIAKLVEMHVTDLGCKCDVAHDGEVGLEKALKNTYNLIILDLMLPGVDGFELRARLVAGIRRFLDERGYLEVETPMMHTLAGGATARPFVTHHNALGLDLYLRVAPELFLKRLLVGGLERVYEINRNFRNEGISTQHNPEFTMLEFYQAYATYRDLMDLTEEMFGRLADELKGARRISYQGRELSLEAPFRRASVQELVAEAFAVEAGSLDDPERLRALAREHRISVDSAWGAGRLLMTLFEERVEKTLWQPTFVCDFPLEVSPLSRRKEDRPELVDRFELYVAGRELCNAFSELNDPDDQRQRFVEQMKQKARGDEEAMPHDEDYIRALEVGMPPAAGEGIGIDRLVMLFADAPSIRDVILFPLLRPES
;
A
#
# COMPACT_ATOMS: atom_id res chain seq x y z
N MET A 1 63.82 -33.65 7.82
CA MET A 1 64.05 -32.19 7.79
C MET A 1 62.76 -31.53 7.30
N HIS A 2 61.87 -31.15 8.21
CA HIS A 2 60.64 -30.43 7.89
C HIS A 2 60.70 -29.07 8.57
N ILE A 3 60.74 -28.02 7.76
CA ILE A 3 60.83 -26.63 8.19
C ILE A 3 59.40 -26.12 8.32
N SER A 4 58.89 -25.99 9.55
CA SER A 4 57.70 -25.20 9.85
C SER A 4 58.08 -23.72 9.89
N ARG A 5 57.58 -22.91 8.96
CA ARG A 5 57.67 -21.45 9.07
C ARG A 5 56.46 -20.93 9.83
N ARG A 6 56.73 -20.37 11.01
CA ARG A 6 55.79 -19.63 11.85
C ARG A 6 55.38 -18.33 11.14
N PHE A 7 54.08 -18.06 11.08
CA PHE A 7 53.53 -16.74 10.75
C PHE A 7 53.78 -15.77 11.92
N PRO A 8 53.95 -14.46 11.68
CA PRO A 8 54.07 -13.47 12.74
C PRO A 8 52.74 -13.33 13.50
N MET A 9 52.81 -13.30 14.84
CA MET A 9 51.66 -12.98 15.68
C MET A 9 51.33 -11.49 15.52
N PHE A 10 50.08 -11.19 15.19
CA PHE A 10 49.53 -9.84 15.36
C PHE A 10 49.39 -9.55 16.87
N PRO A 11 49.57 -8.30 17.33
CA PRO A 11 49.33 -7.96 18.73
C PRO A 11 47.84 -8.16 19.05
N GLU A 12 47.56 -8.78 20.20
CA GLU A 12 46.20 -8.88 20.73
C GLU A 12 45.63 -7.46 20.93
N PRO A 13 44.37 -7.19 20.52
CA PRO A 13 43.72 -5.95 20.84
C PRO A 13 43.51 -5.89 22.36
N ALA A 14 44.01 -4.84 23.01
CA ALA A 14 43.74 -4.57 24.40
C ALA A 14 42.23 -4.29 24.57
N VAL A 15 41.46 -5.31 24.98
CA VAL A 15 40.09 -5.12 25.43
C VAL A 15 40.15 -4.61 26.87
N SER A 16 40.14 -3.29 27.03
CA SER A 16 39.75 -2.71 28.32
C SER A 16 38.24 -2.92 28.48
N ALA A 17 37.85 -3.75 29.45
CA ALA A 17 36.47 -3.81 29.89
C ALA A 17 36.01 -2.39 30.27
N PRO A 18 34.85 -1.89 29.78
CA PRO A 18 34.37 -0.59 30.20
C PRO A 18 34.09 -0.66 31.70
N SER A 19 34.73 0.24 32.45
CA SER A 19 34.45 0.37 33.88
C SER A 19 33.01 0.86 34.02
N MET A 20 32.12 0.02 34.55
CA MET A 20 30.83 0.48 35.06
C MET A 20 31.07 1.30 36.33
N LYS A 21 31.41 2.57 36.15
CA LYS A 21 31.19 3.60 37.15
C LYS A 21 29.88 4.29 36.79
N GLY A 22 28.90 4.12 37.67
CA GLY A 22 27.55 4.62 37.48
C GLY A 22 27.52 6.11 37.16
N SER A 23 26.81 6.44 36.08
CA SER A 23 26.08 7.70 35.99
C SER A 23 24.61 7.35 36.12
N SER A 24 24.05 7.46 37.33
CA SER A 24 22.62 7.35 37.55
C SER A 24 21.94 8.63 37.04
N THR A 25 21.76 8.74 35.73
CA THR A 25 20.65 9.55 35.21
C THR A 25 19.42 8.67 35.33
N ALA A 26 18.56 8.93 36.31
CA ALA A 26 17.28 8.24 36.44
C ALA A 26 16.52 8.41 35.12
N VAL A 27 16.36 7.30 34.39
CA VAL A 27 15.72 7.28 33.09
C VAL A 27 14.21 7.33 33.33
N ASN A 28 13.65 8.54 33.42
CA ASN A 28 12.23 8.76 33.68
C ASN A 28 11.37 8.53 32.41
N HIS A 29 11.57 7.39 31.74
CA HIS A 29 10.73 6.98 30.61
C HIS A 29 9.41 6.40 31.10
N LYS A 30 8.34 6.66 30.37
CA LYS A 30 7.02 6.10 30.62
C LYS A 30 6.78 4.94 29.65
N VAL A 31 6.46 3.77 30.18
CA VAL A 31 6.22 2.53 29.44
C VAL A 31 4.77 2.10 29.64
N LEU A 32 4.10 1.68 28.58
CA LEU A 32 2.79 1.04 28.66
C LEU A 32 2.98 -0.46 28.44
N ILE A 33 2.43 -1.28 29.33
CA ILE A 33 2.38 -2.74 29.19
C ILE A 33 0.93 -3.12 28.91
N ILE A 34 0.68 -3.86 27.84
CA ILE A 34 -0.63 -4.37 27.45
C ILE A 34 -0.50 -5.89 27.40
N GLU A 35 -0.98 -6.58 28.42
CA GLU A 35 -0.75 -8.02 28.64
C GLU A 35 -1.89 -8.58 29.49
N ASP A 36 -2.63 -9.55 28.95
CA ASP A 36 -3.82 -10.12 29.60
C ASP A 36 -3.46 -11.13 30.69
N ASP A 37 -2.33 -11.83 30.54
CA ASP A 37 -1.80 -12.68 31.58
C ASP A 37 -1.21 -11.83 32.71
N ARG A 38 -1.92 -11.81 33.84
CA ARG A 38 -1.56 -10.97 34.99
C ARG A 38 -0.20 -11.32 35.60
N ASP A 39 0.26 -12.55 35.48
CA ASP A 39 1.55 -12.97 36.02
C ASP A 39 2.69 -12.49 35.11
N ILE A 40 2.50 -12.58 33.78
CA ILE A 40 3.44 -12.02 32.80
C ILE A 40 3.48 -10.49 32.90
N ALA A 41 2.32 -9.84 32.94
CA ALA A 41 2.23 -8.38 33.03
C ALA A 41 3.00 -7.85 34.24
N LYS A 42 2.85 -8.52 35.39
CA LYS A 42 3.53 -8.17 36.64
C LYS A 42 5.03 -8.42 36.57
N LEU A 43 5.48 -9.50 35.93
CA LEU A 43 6.90 -9.78 35.74
C LEU A 43 7.57 -8.70 34.87
N VAL A 44 6.91 -8.32 33.77
CA VAL A 44 7.38 -7.25 32.89
C VAL A 44 7.38 -5.90 33.61
N GLU A 45 6.31 -5.60 34.36
CA GLU A 45 6.19 -4.37 35.16
C GLU A 45 7.34 -4.25 36.17
N MET A 46 7.67 -5.33 36.88
CA MET A 46 8.81 -5.37 37.81
C MET A 46 10.12 -5.05 37.10
N HIS A 47 10.41 -5.69 35.97
CA HIS A 47 11.65 -5.44 35.22
C HIS A 47 11.75 -4.02 34.67
N VAL A 48 10.64 -3.47 34.16
CA VAL A 48 10.58 -2.08 33.67
C VAL A 48 10.80 -1.09 34.82
N THR A 49 10.21 -1.36 35.99
CA THR A 49 10.37 -0.52 37.19
C THR A 49 11.80 -0.60 37.74
N ASP A 50 12.44 -1.78 37.73
CA ASP A 50 13.83 -1.97 38.15
C ASP A 50 14.82 -1.20 37.26
N LEU A 51 14.47 -0.97 35.99
CA LEU A 51 15.21 -0.10 35.06
C LEU A 51 14.97 1.40 35.31
N GLY A 52 14.17 1.77 36.32
CA GLY A 52 13.88 3.16 36.69
C GLY A 52 12.78 3.83 35.86
N CYS A 53 12.07 3.08 35.02
CA CYS A 53 10.97 3.59 34.20
C CYS A 53 9.65 3.61 34.98
N LYS A 54 8.73 4.48 34.57
CA LYS A 54 7.32 4.47 35.04
C LYS A 54 6.49 3.57 34.16
N CYS A 55 5.63 2.76 34.74
CA CYS A 55 4.77 1.82 34.03
C CYS A 55 3.29 2.19 34.20
N ASP A 56 2.53 2.10 33.11
CA ASP A 56 1.09 1.88 33.15
C ASP A 56 0.81 0.47 32.60
N VAL A 57 -0.18 -0.23 33.15
CA VAL A 57 -0.57 -1.57 32.70
C VAL A 57 -2.03 -1.58 32.21
N ALA A 58 -2.29 -2.32 31.13
CA ALA A 58 -3.59 -2.71 30.62
C ALA A 58 -3.63 -4.23 30.43
N HIS A 59 -4.80 -4.84 30.62
CA HIS A 59 -4.99 -6.29 30.54
C HIS A 59 -5.86 -6.74 29.36
N ASP A 60 -6.12 -5.81 28.45
CA ASP A 60 -6.87 -6.00 27.23
C ASP A 60 -6.48 -4.90 26.24
N GLY A 61 -6.75 -5.16 24.96
CA GLY A 61 -6.35 -4.25 23.88
C GLY A 61 -7.11 -2.92 23.90
N GLU A 62 -8.34 -2.90 24.39
CA GLU A 62 -9.20 -1.70 24.41
C GLU A 62 -8.67 -0.67 25.41
N VAL A 63 -8.41 -1.08 26.65
CA VAL A 63 -7.80 -0.24 27.69
C VAL A 63 -6.37 0.13 27.32
N GLY A 64 -5.63 -0.80 26.70
CA GLY A 64 -4.29 -0.55 26.19
C GLY A 64 -4.25 0.58 25.17
N LEU A 65 -5.10 0.49 24.14
CA LEU A 65 -5.25 1.51 23.10
C LEU A 65 -5.71 2.85 23.69
N GLU A 66 -6.72 2.84 24.56
CA GLU A 66 -7.21 4.06 25.21
C GLU A 66 -6.09 4.79 25.96
N LYS A 67 -5.27 4.06 26.72
CA LYS A 67 -4.11 4.62 27.43
C LYS A 67 -3.08 5.18 26.44
N ALA A 68 -2.72 4.42 25.41
CA ALA A 68 -1.76 4.81 24.38
C ALA A 68 -2.17 6.08 23.61
N LEU A 69 -3.48 6.29 23.41
CA LEU A 69 -4.01 7.49 22.77
C LEU A 69 -4.10 8.70 23.71
N LYS A 70 -4.35 8.47 25.01
CA LYS A 70 -4.50 9.55 26.00
C LYS A 70 -3.19 10.04 26.60
N ASN A 71 -2.11 9.25 26.50
CA ASN A 71 -0.83 9.54 27.13
C ASN A 71 0.33 9.32 26.15
N THR A 72 1.39 10.10 26.29
CA THR A 72 2.66 9.83 25.59
C THR A 72 3.43 8.74 26.35
N TYR A 73 3.86 7.70 25.63
CA TYR A 73 4.76 6.66 26.13
C TYR A 73 6.04 6.62 25.28
N ASN A 74 7.16 6.28 25.92
CA ASN A 74 8.45 6.08 25.25
C ASN A 74 8.58 4.67 24.68
N LEU A 75 7.85 3.70 25.26
CA LEU A 75 7.85 2.31 24.85
C LEU A 75 6.46 1.71 25.17
N ILE A 76 5.93 0.91 24.25
CA ILE A 76 4.74 0.10 24.49
C ILE A 76 5.16 -1.37 24.35
N ILE A 77 4.92 -2.15 25.40
CA ILE A 77 5.09 -3.60 25.41
C ILE A 77 3.70 -4.18 25.26
N LEU A 78 3.42 -4.79 24.12
CA LEU A 78 2.11 -5.31 23.75
C LEU A 78 2.23 -6.82 23.58
N ASP A 79 1.45 -7.57 24.34
CA ASP A 79 1.15 -8.96 24.04
C ASP A 79 0.24 -9.05 22.81
N LEU A 80 0.52 -10.04 21.96
CA LEU A 80 -0.16 -10.24 20.69
C LEU A 80 -1.33 -11.24 20.80
N MET A 81 -1.60 -11.80 21.99
CA MET A 81 -2.65 -12.82 22.22
C MET A 81 -3.67 -12.41 23.30
N LEU A 82 -4.08 -11.14 23.31
CA LEU A 82 -5.09 -10.61 24.24
C LEU A 82 -6.50 -11.22 24.00
N PRO A 83 -7.39 -11.30 25.01
CA PRO A 83 -8.71 -11.90 24.90
C PRO A 83 -9.70 -11.01 24.12
N GLY A 84 -10.42 -11.63 23.17
CA GLY A 84 -11.26 -10.95 22.19
C GLY A 84 -10.51 -10.76 20.86
N VAL A 85 -11.23 -10.63 19.73
CA VAL A 85 -10.54 -10.36 18.45
C VAL A 85 -10.26 -8.86 18.37
N ASP A 86 -9.05 -8.47 18.75
CA ASP A 86 -8.57 -7.12 18.52
C ASP A 86 -8.30 -6.87 17.00
N GLY A 87 -8.14 -5.61 16.61
CA GLY A 87 -7.86 -5.26 15.21
C GLY A 87 -6.55 -5.87 14.67
N PHE A 88 -5.62 -6.27 15.55
CA PHE A 88 -4.30 -6.79 15.20
C PHE A 88 -4.31 -8.31 14.99
N GLU A 89 -5.05 -9.07 15.79
CA GLU A 89 -5.35 -10.48 15.55
C GLU A 89 -6.16 -10.61 14.26
N LEU A 90 -7.17 -9.74 14.06
CA LEU A 90 -7.90 -9.68 12.80
C LEU A 90 -6.95 -9.41 11.63
N ARG A 91 -6.03 -8.43 11.76
CA ARG A 91 -5.01 -8.15 10.75
C ARG A 91 -4.16 -9.37 10.45
N ALA A 92 -3.65 -10.04 11.47
CA ALA A 92 -2.80 -11.22 11.32
C ALA A 92 -3.55 -12.36 10.59
N ARG A 93 -4.80 -12.63 11.00
CA ARG A 93 -5.66 -13.63 10.37
C ARG A 93 -6.04 -13.27 8.93
N LEU A 94 -6.29 -11.99 8.65
CA LEU A 94 -6.59 -11.49 7.31
C LEU A 94 -5.41 -11.67 6.37
N VAL A 95 -4.21 -11.23 6.77
CA VAL A 95 -3.00 -11.40 5.96
C VAL A 95 -2.70 -12.90 5.75
N ALA A 96 -2.84 -13.72 6.79
CA ALA A 96 -2.69 -15.17 6.65
C ALA A 96 -3.74 -15.80 5.72
N GLY A 97 -4.98 -15.29 5.72
CA GLY A 97 -6.04 -15.70 4.81
C GLY A 97 -5.74 -15.37 3.34
N ILE A 98 -5.20 -14.18 3.09
CA ILE A 98 -4.75 -13.76 1.76
C ILE A 98 -3.63 -14.67 1.26
N ARG A 99 -2.60 -14.92 2.08
CA ARG A 99 -1.51 -15.85 1.72
C ARG A 99 -2.05 -17.22 1.34
N ARG A 100 -2.85 -17.84 2.22
CA ARG A 100 -3.49 -19.15 1.93
C ARG A 100 -4.28 -19.14 0.63
N PHE A 101 -5.07 -18.09 0.39
CA PHE A 101 -5.89 -17.96 -0.81
C PHE A 101 -5.05 -17.97 -2.09
N LEU A 102 -3.94 -17.22 -2.10
CA LEU A 102 -3.01 -17.12 -3.23
C LEU A 102 -2.15 -18.39 -3.38
N ASP A 103 -1.64 -18.94 -2.27
CA ASP A 103 -0.85 -20.18 -2.23
C ASP A 103 -1.63 -21.37 -2.82
N GLU A 104 -2.90 -21.53 -2.43
CA GLU A 104 -3.80 -22.56 -2.96
C GLU A 104 -4.05 -22.43 -4.47
N ARG A 105 -3.82 -21.24 -5.03
CA ARG A 105 -3.93 -20.93 -6.47
C ARG A 105 -2.59 -20.94 -7.19
N GLY A 106 -1.52 -21.34 -6.50
CA GLY A 106 -0.19 -21.51 -7.07
C GLY A 106 0.54 -20.20 -7.34
N TYR A 107 0.18 -19.12 -6.66
CA TYR A 107 1.02 -17.93 -6.64
C TYR A 107 2.22 -18.16 -5.73
N LEU A 108 3.39 -17.70 -6.15
CA LEU A 108 4.61 -17.77 -5.36
C LEU A 108 4.81 -16.46 -4.58
N GLU A 109 4.88 -16.53 -3.24
CA GLU A 109 5.33 -15.38 -2.43
C GLU A 109 6.80 -15.10 -2.72
N VAL A 110 7.12 -13.85 -3.06
CA VAL A 110 8.48 -13.39 -3.36
C VAL A 110 8.81 -12.13 -2.57
N GLU A 111 10.10 -11.82 -2.45
CA GLU A 111 10.58 -10.58 -1.85
C GLU A 111 11.39 -9.81 -2.88
N THR A 112 10.97 -8.57 -3.19
CA THR A 112 11.70 -7.67 -4.08
C THR A 112 12.38 -6.54 -3.30
N PRO A 113 13.37 -5.83 -3.88
CA PRO A 113 14.09 -4.79 -3.17
C PRO A 113 13.18 -3.68 -2.62
N MET A 114 13.48 -3.23 -1.40
CA MET A 114 12.86 -2.05 -0.76
C MET A 114 13.55 -0.73 -1.12
N MET A 115 14.81 -0.82 -1.55
CA MET A 115 15.61 0.31 -2.00
C MET A 115 15.84 0.20 -3.50
N HIS A 116 15.36 1.17 -4.26
CA HIS A 116 15.48 1.22 -5.71
C HIS A 116 16.47 2.31 -6.13
N THR A 117 17.14 2.12 -7.26
CA THR A 117 17.94 3.17 -7.91
C THR A 117 17.08 4.22 -8.61
N LEU A 118 15.85 3.85 -8.98
CA LEU A 118 14.81 4.73 -9.53
C LEU A 118 13.48 4.38 -8.86
N ALA A 119 12.76 5.36 -8.32
CA ALA A 119 11.43 5.14 -7.76
C ALA A 119 10.38 5.08 -8.89
N GLY A 120 9.80 3.91 -9.15
CA GLY A 120 8.77 3.71 -10.16
C GLY A 120 7.68 2.73 -9.69
N GLY A 121 6.72 2.44 -10.58
CA GLY A 121 5.59 1.55 -10.29
C GLY A 121 4.38 2.24 -9.66
N ALA A 122 4.51 3.51 -9.25
CA ALA A 122 3.37 4.34 -8.82
C ALA A 122 3.71 5.82 -9.02
N THR A 123 2.69 6.65 -9.18
CA THR A 123 2.82 8.12 -9.13
C THR A 123 2.79 8.56 -7.68
N ALA A 124 3.96 8.80 -7.08
CA ALA A 124 4.10 9.22 -5.70
C ALA A 124 5.48 9.84 -5.45
N ARG A 125 5.57 10.73 -4.46
CA ARG A 125 6.86 11.30 -4.04
C ARG A 125 7.66 10.27 -3.21
N PRO A 126 8.88 9.88 -3.61
CA PRO A 126 9.66 8.90 -2.85
C PRO A 126 10.40 9.53 -1.66
N PHE A 127 10.77 8.69 -0.69
CA PHE A 127 11.85 9.01 0.25
C PHE A 127 13.21 8.73 -0.39
N VAL A 128 14.19 9.60 -0.14
CA VAL A 128 15.55 9.50 -0.66
C VAL A 128 16.51 9.15 0.48
N THR A 129 17.45 8.25 0.22
CA THR A 129 18.54 7.86 1.13
C THR A 129 19.85 7.73 0.36
N HIS A 130 20.97 7.50 1.06
CA HIS A 130 22.31 7.48 0.46
C HIS A 130 23.10 6.24 0.89
N HIS A 131 23.67 5.51 -0.06
CA HIS A 131 24.52 4.35 0.20
C HIS A 131 26.00 4.76 0.29
N ASN A 132 26.48 5.04 1.51
CA ASN A 132 27.82 5.59 1.78
C ASN A 132 28.99 4.87 1.07
N ALA A 133 29.02 3.53 1.08
CA ALA A 133 30.15 2.79 0.52
C ALA A 133 30.18 2.77 -1.02
N LEU A 134 29.03 2.97 -1.67
CA LEU A 134 28.91 3.00 -3.13
C LEU A 134 28.79 4.43 -3.67
N GLY A 135 28.59 5.40 -2.77
CA GLY A 135 28.47 6.82 -3.12
C GLY A 135 27.29 7.12 -4.03
N LEU A 136 26.16 6.41 -3.89
CA LEU A 136 24.98 6.57 -4.74
C LEU A 136 23.70 6.77 -3.91
N ASP A 137 22.79 7.56 -4.48
CA ASP A 137 21.46 7.78 -3.91
C ASP A 137 20.54 6.61 -4.23
N LEU A 138 19.70 6.27 -3.26
CA LEU A 138 18.68 5.24 -3.36
C LEU A 138 17.33 5.83 -2.94
N TYR A 139 16.27 5.19 -3.38
CA TYR A 139 14.91 5.58 -3.08
C TYR A 139 14.21 4.44 -2.34
N LEU A 140 13.50 4.74 -1.26
CA LEU A 140 12.56 3.75 -0.72
C LEU A 140 11.44 3.55 -1.74
N ARG A 141 11.09 2.29 -2.02
CA ARG A 141 10.15 1.97 -3.08
C ARG A 141 8.77 2.57 -2.81
N VAL A 142 8.16 3.11 -3.87
CA VAL A 142 6.76 3.56 -3.86
C VAL A 142 5.80 2.42 -4.27
N ALA A 143 6.31 1.44 -5.00
CA ALA A 143 5.67 0.18 -5.40
C ALA A 143 6.74 -0.87 -5.82
N PRO A 144 6.55 -2.18 -5.57
CA PRO A 144 7.36 -3.26 -6.14
C PRO A 144 7.05 -3.61 -7.60
N GLU A 145 5.98 -3.07 -8.19
CA GLU A 145 5.43 -3.40 -9.52
C GLU A 145 6.49 -3.71 -10.60
N LEU A 146 7.44 -2.80 -10.84
CA LEU A 146 8.42 -2.98 -11.92
C LEU A 146 9.36 -4.18 -11.68
N PHE A 147 9.62 -4.55 -10.43
CA PHE A 147 10.42 -5.73 -10.09
C PHE A 147 9.61 -7.02 -10.23
N LEU A 148 8.35 -7.01 -9.80
CA LEU A 148 7.47 -8.18 -9.93
C LEU A 148 7.22 -8.53 -11.40
N LYS A 149 7.08 -7.53 -12.27
CA LYS A 149 6.99 -7.74 -13.73
C LYS A 149 8.27 -8.32 -14.34
N ARG A 150 9.45 -7.96 -13.83
CA ARG A 150 10.72 -8.60 -14.23
C ARG A 150 10.72 -10.10 -13.89
N LEU A 151 10.01 -10.53 -12.85
CA LEU A 151 9.85 -11.96 -12.54
C LEU A 151 8.96 -12.67 -13.57
N LEU A 152 7.91 -12.01 -14.07
CA LEU A 152 7.11 -12.54 -15.18
C LEU A 152 7.96 -12.75 -16.43
N VAL A 153 8.80 -11.77 -16.78
CA VAL A 153 9.81 -11.89 -17.87
C VAL A 153 10.74 -13.08 -17.61
N GLY A 154 11.13 -13.29 -16.35
CA GLY A 154 11.92 -14.43 -15.90
C GLY A 154 11.20 -15.79 -15.94
N GLY A 155 9.91 -15.82 -16.31
CA GLY A 155 9.11 -17.04 -16.42
C GLY A 155 8.37 -17.45 -15.14
N LEU A 156 8.35 -16.61 -14.09
CA LEU A 156 7.51 -16.84 -12.92
C LEU A 156 6.09 -16.34 -13.23
N GLU A 157 5.20 -17.25 -13.63
CA GLU A 157 3.88 -16.89 -14.18
C GLU A 157 2.88 -16.37 -13.13
N ARG A 158 3.06 -16.69 -11.85
CA ARG A 158 2.19 -16.25 -10.75
C ARG A 158 3.02 -15.90 -9.54
N VAL A 159 3.09 -14.62 -9.23
CA VAL A 159 3.88 -14.11 -8.09
C VAL A 159 3.05 -13.15 -7.26
N TYR A 160 3.33 -13.09 -5.96
CA TYR A 160 2.80 -12.05 -5.09
C TYR A 160 3.82 -11.61 -4.05
N GLU A 161 3.65 -10.40 -3.54
CA GLU A 161 4.42 -9.86 -2.43
C GLU A 161 3.49 -9.09 -1.49
N ILE A 162 3.56 -9.38 -0.19
CA ILE A 162 2.89 -8.59 0.86
C ILE A 162 3.96 -7.91 1.69
N ASN A 163 4.20 -6.62 1.45
CA ASN A 163 5.22 -5.89 2.19
C ASN A 163 5.01 -4.37 2.11
N ARG A 164 5.98 -3.59 2.60
CA ARG A 164 5.86 -2.14 2.79
C ARG A 164 6.07 -1.37 1.47
N ASN A 165 5.31 -0.30 1.29
CA ASN A 165 5.59 0.80 0.37
C ASN A 165 5.78 2.09 1.17
N PHE A 166 6.57 3.01 0.62
CA PHE A 166 6.92 4.27 1.28
C PHE A 166 6.59 5.45 0.37
N ARG A 167 5.73 6.36 0.83
CA ARG A 167 5.35 7.57 0.11
C ARG A 167 5.56 8.80 0.98
N ASN A 168 6.33 9.76 0.49
CA ASN A 168 6.70 10.98 1.19
C ASN A 168 5.57 12.03 1.03
N GLU A 169 4.44 11.71 1.63
CA GLU A 169 3.17 12.42 1.54
C GLU A 169 2.64 12.78 2.94
N GLY A 170 1.51 13.51 2.99
CA GLY A 170 0.88 13.92 4.23
C GLY A 170 0.25 12.76 5.01
N ILE A 171 0.31 12.84 6.35
CA ILE A 171 -0.38 11.89 7.24
C ILE A 171 -1.85 12.29 7.38
N SER A 172 -2.77 11.35 7.26
CA SER A 172 -4.21 11.55 7.47
C SER A 172 -4.86 10.37 8.19
N THR A 173 -6.19 10.35 8.31
CA THR A 173 -6.94 9.17 8.79
C THR A 173 -6.90 7.99 7.82
N GLN A 174 -6.37 8.18 6.62
CA GLN A 174 -6.37 7.19 5.54
C GLN A 174 -4.96 6.92 4.97
N HIS A 175 -3.97 7.73 5.35
CA HIS A 175 -2.62 7.70 4.79
C HIS A 175 -1.59 7.69 5.93
N ASN A 176 -0.68 6.73 5.86
CA ASN A 176 0.52 6.65 6.67
C ASN A 176 1.73 6.57 5.70
N PRO A 177 2.86 7.26 5.96
CA PRO A 177 3.97 7.30 4.99
C PRO A 177 4.62 5.95 4.69
N GLU A 178 4.52 5.00 5.61
CA GLU A 178 4.74 3.58 5.33
C GLU A 178 3.43 2.81 5.45
N PHE A 179 3.13 1.95 4.49
CA PHE A 179 1.87 1.20 4.48
C PHE A 179 2.06 -0.14 3.77
N THR A 180 1.24 -1.12 4.12
CA THR A 180 1.33 -2.48 3.61
C THR A 180 0.47 -2.63 2.37
N MET A 181 1.08 -3.06 1.28
CA MET A 181 0.40 -3.45 0.05
C MET A 181 0.59 -4.95 -0.17
N LEU A 182 -0.45 -5.60 -0.66
CA LEU A 182 -0.30 -6.79 -1.48
C LEU A 182 -0.13 -6.30 -2.91
N GLU A 183 0.85 -6.82 -3.63
CA GLU A 183 0.86 -6.80 -5.10
C GLU A 183 0.99 -8.22 -5.62
N PHE A 184 0.19 -8.57 -6.63
CA PHE A 184 0.28 -9.86 -7.28
C PHE A 184 0.09 -9.75 -8.79
N TYR A 185 0.72 -10.67 -9.51
CA TYR A 185 0.74 -10.70 -10.97
C TYR A 185 0.50 -12.11 -11.47
N GLN A 186 -0.30 -12.22 -12.54
CA GLN A 186 -0.59 -13.47 -13.22
C GLN A 186 -0.39 -13.32 -14.73
N ALA A 187 0.51 -14.12 -15.30
CA ALA A 187 0.65 -14.27 -16.74
C ALA A 187 -0.58 -14.95 -17.35
N TYR A 188 -0.87 -14.59 -18.60
CA TYR A 188 -2.00 -15.03 -19.42
C TYR A 188 -3.37 -14.73 -18.80
N ALA A 189 -3.45 -13.69 -17.96
CA ALA A 189 -4.68 -13.13 -17.42
C ALA A 189 -4.92 -11.71 -17.93
N THR A 190 -6.16 -11.27 -17.78
CA THR A 190 -6.62 -9.90 -18.01
C THR A 190 -7.16 -9.31 -16.71
N TYR A 191 -7.35 -7.99 -16.68
CA TYR A 191 -7.99 -7.32 -15.54
C TYR A 191 -9.37 -7.90 -15.16
N ARG A 192 -10.10 -8.53 -16.09
CA ARG A 192 -11.39 -9.16 -15.80
C ARG A 192 -11.25 -10.41 -14.95
N ASP A 193 -10.21 -11.21 -15.20
CA ASP A 193 -9.89 -12.39 -14.39
C ASP A 193 -9.57 -11.97 -12.95
N LEU A 194 -8.92 -10.82 -12.79
CA LEU A 194 -8.59 -10.28 -11.47
C LEU A 194 -9.81 -9.73 -10.72
N MET A 195 -10.83 -9.19 -11.41
CA MET A 195 -12.11 -8.84 -10.76
C MET A 195 -12.75 -10.07 -10.10
N ASP A 196 -12.81 -11.19 -10.82
CA ASP A 196 -13.42 -12.42 -10.33
C ASP A 196 -12.60 -13.01 -9.17
N LEU A 197 -11.26 -12.94 -9.27
CA LEU A 197 -10.35 -13.37 -8.20
C LEU A 197 -10.52 -12.53 -6.92
N THR A 198 -10.68 -11.21 -7.07
CA THR A 198 -10.85 -10.28 -5.95
C THR A 198 -12.21 -10.43 -5.27
N GLU A 199 -13.28 -10.65 -6.03
CA GLU A 199 -14.60 -11.03 -5.49
C GLU A 199 -14.51 -12.32 -4.65
N GLU A 200 -13.81 -13.35 -5.16
CA GLU A 200 -13.63 -14.62 -4.46
C GLU A 200 -12.78 -14.45 -3.19
N MET A 201 -11.68 -13.71 -3.27
CA MET A 201 -10.80 -13.43 -2.14
C MET A 201 -11.54 -12.70 -1.02
N PHE A 202 -12.26 -11.62 -1.35
CA PHE A 202 -12.96 -10.81 -0.36
C PHE A 202 -14.14 -11.57 0.25
N GLY A 203 -14.87 -12.33 -0.56
CA GLY A 203 -15.96 -13.19 -0.08
C GLY A 203 -15.46 -14.26 0.90
N ARG A 204 -14.34 -14.94 0.59
CA ARG A 204 -13.75 -15.94 1.49
C ARG A 204 -13.23 -15.32 2.78
N LEU A 205 -12.55 -14.18 2.71
CA LEU A 205 -12.10 -13.46 3.91
C LEU A 205 -13.29 -13.07 4.80
N ALA A 206 -14.40 -12.62 4.21
CA ALA A 206 -15.62 -12.30 4.95
C ALA A 206 -16.22 -13.52 5.64
N ASP A 207 -16.30 -14.66 4.94
CA ASP A 207 -16.78 -15.91 5.51
C ASP A 207 -15.86 -16.40 6.67
N GLU A 208 -14.54 -16.34 6.50
CA GLU A 208 -13.56 -16.80 7.51
C GLU A 208 -13.43 -15.88 8.74
N LEU A 209 -13.51 -14.56 8.54
CA LEU A 209 -13.23 -13.57 9.60
C LEU A 209 -14.51 -13.02 10.25
N LYS A 210 -15.62 -12.99 9.52
CA LYS A 210 -16.90 -12.41 9.97
C LYS A 210 -18.04 -13.42 10.01
N GLY A 211 -17.89 -14.60 9.39
CA GLY A 211 -18.95 -15.61 9.30
C GLY A 211 -20.10 -15.21 8.38
N ALA A 212 -20.01 -14.06 7.71
CA ALA A 212 -21.01 -13.52 6.80
C ALA A 212 -20.37 -12.53 5.83
N ARG A 213 -20.92 -12.44 4.62
CA ARG A 213 -20.51 -11.47 3.59
C ARG A 213 -21.17 -10.11 3.71
N ARG A 214 -22.22 -9.98 4.55
CA ARG A 214 -22.76 -8.69 4.98
C ARG A 214 -22.01 -8.23 6.22
N ILE A 215 -21.39 -7.06 6.14
CA ILE A 215 -20.63 -6.46 7.23
C ILE A 215 -21.12 -5.02 7.48
N SER A 216 -20.94 -4.55 8.72
CA SER A 216 -21.17 -3.15 9.08
C SER A 216 -19.83 -2.42 9.08
N TYR A 217 -19.82 -1.23 8.50
CA TYR A 217 -18.69 -0.30 8.57
C TYR A 217 -19.23 1.09 8.89
N GLN A 218 -18.80 1.66 10.02
CA GLN A 218 -19.14 2.99 10.50
C GLN A 218 -20.66 3.20 10.61
N GLY A 219 -21.36 2.17 11.09
CA GLY A 219 -22.81 2.17 11.31
C GLY A 219 -23.66 2.00 10.04
N ARG A 220 -23.07 1.71 8.89
CA ARG A 220 -23.80 1.42 7.65
C ARG A 220 -23.38 0.05 7.08
N GLU A 221 -24.36 -0.70 6.60
CA GLU A 221 -24.15 -2.06 6.07
C GLU A 221 -23.59 -2.02 4.64
N LEU A 222 -22.72 -2.95 4.31
CA LEU A 222 -22.29 -3.26 2.94
C LEU A 222 -22.23 -4.79 2.72
N SER A 223 -22.34 -5.21 1.46
CA SER A 223 -22.32 -6.62 1.07
C SER A 223 -21.09 -6.93 0.21
N LEU A 224 -20.29 -7.90 0.64
CA LEU A 224 -19.20 -8.52 -0.11
C LEU A 224 -19.69 -9.77 -0.87
N GLU A 225 -21.00 -9.86 -1.16
CA GLU A 225 -21.56 -10.88 -2.05
C GLU A 225 -21.29 -10.49 -3.51
N ALA A 226 -20.70 -11.41 -4.28
CA ALA A 226 -20.53 -11.27 -5.72
C ALA A 226 -21.87 -11.42 -6.46
N PRO A 227 -22.04 -10.82 -7.66
CA PRO A 227 -21.07 -9.95 -8.33
C PRO A 227 -21.10 -8.51 -7.80
N PHE A 228 -19.93 -7.87 -7.74
CA PHE A 228 -19.80 -6.45 -7.45
C PHE A 228 -20.25 -5.63 -8.65
N ARG A 229 -20.72 -4.39 -8.41
CA ARG A 229 -21.12 -3.49 -9.51
C ARG A 229 -19.88 -3.21 -10.37
N ARG A 230 -20.02 -3.30 -11.70
CA ARG A 230 -18.99 -2.89 -12.66
C ARG A 230 -19.52 -1.66 -13.40
N ALA A 231 -18.78 -0.55 -13.37
CA ALA A 231 -19.18 0.68 -14.05
C ALA A 231 -17.94 1.46 -14.50
N SER A 232 -17.98 2.09 -15.66
CA SER A 232 -16.89 2.94 -16.14
C SER A 232 -16.81 4.27 -15.38
N VAL A 233 -15.63 4.89 -15.35
CA VAL A 233 -15.45 6.27 -14.83
C VAL A 233 -16.45 7.22 -15.52
N GLN A 234 -16.60 7.10 -16.84
CA GLN A 234 -17.48 7.94 -17.65
C GLN A 234 -18.95 7.78 -17.26
N GLU A 235 -19.44 6.54 -17.08
CA GLU A 235 -20.81 6.28 -16.64
C GLU A 235 -21.09 6.88 -15.26
N LEU A 236 -20.18 6.69 -14.30
CA LEU A 236 -20.38 7.18 -12.94
C LEU A 236 -20.34 8.72 -12.85
N VAL A 237 -19.46 9.37 -13.61
CA VAL A 237 -19.47 10.84 -13.73
C VAL A 237 -20.75 11.30 -14.43
N ALA A 238 -21.18 10.64 -15.50
CA ALA A 238 -22.42 10.99 -16.20
C ALA A 238 -23.64 10.92 -15.26
N GLU A 239 -23.73 9.86 -14.44
CA GLU A 239 -24.75 9.70 -13.40
C GLU A 239 -24.69 10.84 -12.36
N ALA A 240 -23.51 11.13 -11.82
CA ALA A 240 -23.34 12.13 -10.75
C ALA A 240 -23.64 13.57 -11.19
N PHE A 241 -23.43 13.89 -12.46
CA PHE A 241 -23.69 15.22 -13.04
C PHE A 241 -25.00 15.28 -13.82
N ALA A 242 -25.75 14.18 -13.92
CA ALA A 242 -26.98 14.05 -14.69
C ALA A 242 -26.82 14.50 -16.16
N VAL A 243 -25.77 14.01 -16.83
CA VAL A 243 -25.46 14.29 -18.23
C VAL A 243 -25.34 13.00 -19.04
N GLU A 244 -25.31 13.10 -20.37
CA GLU A 244 -25.05 11.95 -21.24
C GLU A 244 -23.56 11.58 -21.23
N ALA A 245 -23.24 10.28 -21.11
CA ALA A 245 -21.88 9.77 -21.04
C ALA A 245 -21.01 10.23 -22.23
N GLY A 246 -21.52 10.11 -23.46
CA GLY A 246 -20.79 10.53 -24.67
C GLY A 246 -20.47 12.03 -24.75
N SER A 247 -21.12 12.87 -23.93
CA SER A 247 -20.75 14.30 -23.85
C SER A 247 -19.44 14.53 -23.07
N LEU A 248 -18.99 13.55 -22.29
CA LEU A 248 -17.79 13.64 -21.45
C LEU A 248 -16.49 13.36 -22.21
N ASP A 249 -16.56 13.00 -23.51
CA ASP A 249 -15.39 12.89 -24.38
C ASP A 249 -14.87 14.29 -24.80
N ASP A 250 -15.67 15.35 -24.61
CA ASP A 250 -15.29 16.74 -24.94
C ASP A 250 -14.64 17.45 -23.73
N PRO A 251 -13.34 17.85 -23.83
CA PRO A 251 -12.67 18.61 -22.78
C PRO A 251 -13.38 19.92 -22.39
N GLU A 252 -14.01 20.62 -23.34
CA GLU A 252 -14.71 21.88 -23.04
C GLU A 252 -15.97 21.63 -22.21
N ARG A 253 -16.66 20.52 -22.47
CA ARG A 253 -17.78 20.08 -21.64
C ARG A 253 -17.33 19.75 -20.22
N LEU A 254 -16.23 19.01 -20.06
CA LEU A 254 -15.66 18.70 -18.74
C LEU A 254 -15.28 19.98 -17.97
N ARG A 255 -14.65 20.96 -18.64
CA ARG A 255 -14.32 22.27 -18.03
C ARG A 255 -15.56 23.08 -17.67
N ALA A 256 -16.62 23.01 -18.48
CA ALA A 256 -17.89 23.66 -18.16
C ALA A 256 -18.50 23.06 -16.88
N LEU A 257 -18.54 21.73 -16.76
CA LEU A 257 -19.01 21.04 -15.56
C LEU A 257 -18.17 21.39 -14.33
N ALA A 258 -16.83 21.38 -14.46
CA ALA A 258 -15.95 21.77 -13.37
C ALA A 258 -16.25 23.20 -12.87
N ARG A 259 -16.44 24.17 -13.78
CA ARG A 259 -16.78 25.56 -13.43
C ARG A 259 -18.16 25.68 -12.77
N GLU A 260 -19.17 25.00 -13.31
CA GLU A 260 -20.53 25.00 -12.77
C GLU A 260 -20.56 24.49 -11.31
N HIS A 261 -19.76 23.46 -11.03
CA HIS A 261 -19.70 22.82 -9.72
C HIS A 261 -18.57 23.33 -8.81
N ARG A 262 -17.84 24.37 -9.25
CA ARG A 262 -16.71 24.99 -8.50
C ARG A 262 -15.58 24.02 -8.17
N ILE A 263 -15.32 23.09 -9.07
CA ILE A 263 -14.19 22.15 -9.00
C ILE A 263 -12.98 22.81 -9.65
N SER A 264 -11.85 22.81 -8.94
CA SER A 264 -10.60 23.38 -9.43
C SER A 264 -9.96 22.47 -10.46
N VAL A 265 -9.65 23.00 -11.65
CA VAL A 265 -8.98 22.28 -12.73
C VAL A 265 -7.91 23.15 -13.37
N ASP A 266 -6.83 22.54 -13.85
CA ASP A 266 -5.80 23.24 -14.61
C ASP A 266 -6.21 23.37 -16.09
N SER A 267 -5.95 24.53 -16.68
CA SER A 267 -6.11 24.78 -18.11
C SER A 267 -5.28 23.86 -19.02
N ALA A 268 -4.14 23.36 -18.53
CA ALA A 268 -3.21 22.50 -19.26
C ALA A 268 -3.62 21.02 -19.27
N TRP A 269 -4.61 20.62 -18.44
CA TRP A 269 -5.05 19.23 -18.34
C TRP A 269 -5.86 18.79 -19.56
N GLY A 270 -5.61 17.54 -19.98
CA GLY A 270 -6.38 16.86 -21.02
C GLY A 270 -7.74 16.35 -20.50
N ALA A 271 -8.54 15.77 -21.40
CA ALA A 271 -9.85 15.23 -21.06
C ALA A 271 -9.78 14.14 -19.98
N GLY A 272 -8.74 13.30 -20.00
CA GLY A 272 -8.61 12.20 -19.05
C GLY A 272 -8.40 12.69 -17.63
N ARG A 273 -7.48 13.63 -17.44
CA ARG A 273 -7.24 14.22 -16.12
C ARG A 273 -8.45 15.03 -15.63
N LEU A 274 -9.10 15.78 -16.51
CA LEU A 274 -10.33 16.51 -16.17
C LEU A 274 -11.46 15.55 -15.71
N LEU A 275 -11.68 14.46 -16.45
CA LEU A 275 -12.70 13.46 -16.10
C LEU A 275 -12.40 12.83 -14.73
N MET A 276 -11.15 12.47 -14.46
CA MET A 276 -10.74 11.93 -13.16
C MET A 276 -10.95 12.92 -12.03
N THR A 277 -10.63 14.21 -12.22
CA THR A 277 -10.90 15.22 -11.19
C THR A 277 -12.39 15.35 -10.87
N LEU A 278 -13.28 15.27 -11.88
CA LEU A 278 -14.72 15.26 -11.64
C LEU A 278 -15.16 14.00 -10.87
N PHE A 279 -14.57 12.85 -11.19
CA PHE A 279 -14.82 11.58 -10.50
C PHE A 279 -14.39 11.65 -9.02
N GLU A 280 -13.16 12.06 -8.72
CA GLU A 280 -12.61 12.18 -7.37
C GLU A 280 -13.43 13.14 -6.49
N GLU A 281 -13.88 14.27 -7.06
CA GLU A 281 -14.60 15.31 -6.32
C GLU A 281 -16.09 14.98 -6.07
N ARG A 282 -16.73 14.17 -6.92
CA ARG A 282 -18.19 13.99 -6.90
C ARG A 282 -18.67 12.55 -6.82
N VAL A 283 -17.86 11.59 -7.22
CA VAL A 283 -18.26 10.17 -7.34
C VAL A 283 -17.63 9.33 -6.24
N GLU A 284 -16.30 9.36 -6.09
CA GLU A 284 -15.53 8.43 -5.24
C GLU A 284 -16.19 8.16 -3.88
N LYS A 285 -16.47 9.23 -3.12
CA LYS A 285 -17.00 9.14 -1.75
C LYS A 285 -18.44 8.62 -1.68
N THR A 286 -19.14 8.54 -2.81
CA THR A 286 -20.52 8.04 -2.90
C THR A 286 -20.59 6.53 -3.11
N LEU A 287 -19.50 5.90 -3.56
CA LEU A 287 -19.41 4.47 -3.87
C LEU A 287 -19.35 3.62 -2.60
N TRP A 288 -20.51 3.37 -2.00
CA TRP A 288 -20.60 2.65 -0.73
C TRP A 288 -20.49 1.13 -0.87
N GLN A 289 -21.30 0.54 -1.75
CA GLN A 289 -21.22 -0.89 -2.05
C GLN A 289 -19.98 -1.16 -2.92
N PRO A 290 -19.38 -2.36 -2.84
CA PRO A 290 -18.28 -2.74 -3.70
C PRO A 290 -18.59 -2.48 -5.17
N THR A 291 -17.77 -1.62 -5.78
CA THR A 291 -17.91 -1.21 -7.18
C THR A 291 -16.54 -1.23 -7.84
N PHE A 292 -16.38 -2.09 -8.84
CA PHE A 292 -15.27 -2.02 -9.79
C PHE A 292 -15.51 -0.86 -10.74
N VAL A 293 -14.77 0.22 -10.52
CA VAL A 293 -14.69 1.35 -11.44
C VAL A 293 -13.72 0.96 -12.55
N CYS A 294 -14.12 1.07 -13.81
CA CYS A 294 -13.39 0.54 -14.96
C CYS A 294 -13.12 1.63 -16.01
N ASP A 295 -12.40 1.26 -17.07
CA ASP A 295 -12.27 2.05 -18.30
C ASP A 295 -11.66 3.44 -18.03
N PHE A 296 -10.52 3.44 -17.33
CA PHE A 296 -9.80 4.67 -17.00
C PHE A 296 -9.18 5.32 -18.24
N PRO A 297 -9.04 6.65 -18.26
CA PRO A 297 -8.31 7.34 -19.31
C PRO A 297 -6.83 6.93 -19.37
N LEU A 298 -6.30 6.83 -20.59
CA LEU A 298 -4.88 6.55 -20.85
C LEU A 298 -3.95 7.58 -20.18
N GLU A 299 -4.37 8.85 -20.15
CA GLU A 299 -3.60 9.98 -19.61
C GLU A 299 -3.14 9.77 -18.16
N VAL A 300 -3.92 9.05 -17.35
CA VAL A 300 -3.66 8.80 -15.92
C VAL A 300 -3.23 7.35 -15.64
N SER A 301 -2.97 6.56 -16.68
CA SER A 301 -2.72 5.11 -16.57
C SER A 301 -1.45 4.70 -17.33
N PRO A 302 -0.26 5.17 -16.90
CA PRO A 302 1.00 5.03 -17.64
C PRO A 302 1.54 3.60 -17.78
N LEU A 303 1.04 2.64 -17.00
CA LEU A 303 1.52 1.24 -16.98
C LEU A 303 0.46 0.23 -17.47
N SER A 304 -0.75 0.70 -17.77
CA SER A 304 -1.89 -0.15 -18.13
C SER A 304 -2.01 -0.31 -19.65
N ARG A 305 -2.33 -1.52 -20.11
CA ARG A 305 -2.57 -1.82 -21.53
C ARG A 305 -3.73 -0.98 -22.08
N ARG A 306 -3.57 -0.45 -23.29
CA ARG A 306 -4.66 0.25 -24.00
C ARG A 306 -5.79 -0.72 -24.33
N LYS A 307 -7.01 -0.22 -24.28
CA LYS A 307 -8.16 -0.94 -24.80
C LYS A 307 -8.07 -1.03 -26.33
N GLU A 308 -8.49 -2.15 -26.92
CA GLU A 308 -8.40 -2.36 -28.38
C GLU A 308 -9.40 -1.53 -29.17
N ASP A 309 -10.63 -1.43 -28.68
CA ASP A 309 -11.77 -0.76 -29.33
C ASP A 309 -11.85 0.75 -29.00
N ARG A 310 -11.29 1.17 -27.86
CA ARG A 310 -11.22 2.58 -27.42
C ARG A 310 -9.82 2.95 -26.92
N PRO A 311 -8.85 3.23 -27.81
CA PRO A 311 -7.43 3.44 -27.44
C PRO A 311 -7.14 4.62 -26.52
N GLU A 312 -8.11 5.53 -26.32
CA GLU A 312 -8.07 6.62 -25.34
C GLU A 312 -8.27 6.13 -23.89
N LEU A 313 -8.70 4.87 -23.72
CA LEU A 313 -8.92 4.19 -22.44
C LEU A 313 -7.95 3.02 -22.25
N VAL A 314 -7.87 2.53 -21.02
CA VAL A 314 -7.05 1.37 -20.65
C VAL A 314 -7.88 0.25 -20.00
N ASP A 315 -7.37 -0.98 -20.11
CA ASP A 315 -7.91 -2.16 -19.42
C ASP A 315 -7.51 -2.14 -17.93
N ARG A 316 -8.07 -1.19 -17.18
CA ARG A 316 -7.81 -0.95 -15.75
C ARG A 316 -9.11 -0.96 -14.96
N PHE A 317 -9.04 -1.43 -13.71
CA PHE A 317 -10.07 -1.20 -12.71
C PHE A 317 -9.49 -0.71 -11.39
N GLU A 318 -10.32 -0.01 -10.62
CA GLU A 318 -10.12 0.20 -9.20
C GLU A 318 -11.36 -0.31 -8.46
N LEU A 319 -11.16 -0.91 -7.28
CA LEU A 319 -12.26 -1.36 -6.43
C LEU A 319 -12.53 -0.32 -5.36
N TYR A 320 -13.73 0.28 -5.39
CA TYR A 320 -14.19 1.19 -4.36
C TYR A 320 -15.18 0.49 -3.42
N VAL A 321 -14.94 0.62 -2.11
CA VAL A 321 -15.81 0.11 -1.04
C VAL A 321 -15.89 1.16 0.06
N ALA A 322 -17.08 1.41 0.60
CA ALA A 322 -17.31 2.42 1.64
C ALA A 322 -16.76 3.82 1.30
N GLY A 323 -16.81 4.18 0.01
CA GLY A 323 -16.36 5.46 -0.53
C GLY A 323 -14.84 5.62 -0.60
N ARG A 324 -14.10 4.50 -0.67
CA ARG A 324 -12.62 4.48 -0.68
C ARG A 324 -12.09 3.42 -1.64
N GLU A 325 -11.00 3.73 -2.30
CA GLU A 325 -10.24 2.79 -3.12
C GLU A 325 -9.56 1.73 -2.22
N LEU A 326 -9.77 0.45 -2.51
CA LEU A 326 -9.11 -0.68 -1.85
C LEU A 326 -8.13 -1.42 -2.76
N CYS A 327 -8.41 -1.46 -4.06
CA CYS A 327 -7.59 -2.15 -5.04
C CYS A 327 -7.41 -1.30 -6.29
N ASN A 328 -6.28 -1.48 -6.96
CA ASN A 328 -6.01 -0.97 -8.31
C ASN A 328 -5.38 -2.09 -9.13
N ALA A 329 -5.90 -2.35 -10.32
CA ALA A 329 -5.52 -3.48 -11.14
C ALA A 329 -5.66 -3.19 -12.63
N PHE A 330 -4.86 -3.84 -13.45
CA PHE A 330 -4.92 -3.66 -14.90
C PHE A 330 -4.35 -4.84 -15.67
N SER A 331 -4.75 -4.94 -16.95
CA SER A 331 -4.02 -5.75 -17.91
C SER A 331 -2.72 -5.02 -18.21
N GLU A 332 -1.62 -5.75 -18.14
CA GLU A 332 -0.30 -5.16 -18.11
C GLU A 332 0.17 -4.66 -19.47
N LEU A 333 0.76 -3.46 -19.48
CA LEU A 333 1.47 -3.00 -20.66
C LEU A 333 2.78 -3.79 -20.81
N ASN A 334 2.80 -4.66 -21.82
CA ASN A 334 3.98 -5.46 -22.16
C ASN A 334 4.65 -5.05 -23.49
N ASP A 335 4.13 -4.03 -24.17
CA ASP A 335 4.76 -3.43 -25.34
C ASP A 335 5.89 -2.47 -24.89
N PRO A 336 7.17 -2.79 -25.17
CA PRO A 336 8.30 -1.96 -24.73
C PRO A 336 8.32 -0.59 -25.41
N ASP A 337 7.86 -0.48 -26.66
CA ASP A 337 7.87 0.78 -27.40
C ASP A 337 6.79 1.74 -26.88
N ASP A 338 5.57 1.24 -26.61
CA ASP A 338 4.52 2.04 -25.96
C ASP A 338 4.96 2.43 -24.54
N GLN A 339 5.52 1.49 -23.76
CA GLN A 339 5.98 1.80 -22.40
C GLN A 339 7.06 2.88 -22.38
N ARG A 340 8.00 2.82 -23.34
CA ARG A 340 9.05 3.83 -23.53
C ARG A 340 8.45 5.21 -23.84
N GLN A 341 7.45 5.28 -24.72
CA GLN A 341 6.76 6.53 -25.04
C GLN A 341 6.04 7.11 -23.82
N ARG A 342 5.42 6.26 -22.99
CA ARG A 342 4.73 6.69 -21.77
C ARG A 342 5.68 7.24 -20.72
N PHE A 343 6.85 6.64 -20.54
CA PHE A 343 7.89 7.21 -19.67
C PHE A 343 8.39 8.56 -20.17
N VAL A 344 8.57 8.72 -21.48
CA VAL A 344 8.93 10.03 -22.06
C VAL A 344 7.85 11.07 -21.77
N GLU A 345 6.57 10.72 -21.83
CA GLU A 345 5.48 11.64 -21.49
C GLU A 345 5.45 11.98 -19.99
N GLN A 346 5.64 11.00 -19.10
CA GLN A 346 5.79 11.23 -17.66
C GLN A 346 6.96 12.19 -17.36
N MET A 347 8.10 12.03 -18.04
CA MET A 347 9.23 12.95 -17.90
C MET A 347 8.91 14.38 -18.36
N LYS A 348 8.06 14.56 -19.38
CA LYS A 348 7.57 15.90 -19.77
C LYS A 348 6.63 16.49 -18.72
N GLN A 349 5.76 15.68 -18.11
CA GLN A 349 4.90 16.12 -17.00
C GLN A 349 5.76 16.56 -15.81
N LYS A 350 6.80 15.80 -15.46
CA LYS A 350 7.78 16.16 -14.45
C LYS A 350 8.46 17.50 -14.72
N ALA A 351 8.89 17.72 -15.97
CA ALA A 351 9.48 18.99 -16.39
C ALA A 351 8.51 20.18 -16.32
N ARG A 352 7.19 19.92 -16.30
CA ARG A 352 6.12 20.93 -16.10
C ARG A 352 5.75 21.13 -14.63
N GLY A 353 6.41 20.44 -13.70
CA GLY A 353 6.23 20.62 -12.26
C GLY A 353 5.44 19.50 -11.57
N ASP A 354 5.13 18.41 -12.26
CA ASP A 354 4.54 17.23 -11.62
C ASP A 354 5.62 16.46 -10.84
N GLU A 355 5.64 16.64 -9.52
CA GLU A 355 6.63 15.99 -8.64
C GLU A 355 6.40 14.48 -8.47
N GLU A 356 5.23 13.96 -8.86
CA GLU A 356 4.81 12.56 -8.71
C GLU A 356 5.03 11.74 -10.00
N ALA A 357 5.32 12.41 -11.11
CA ALA A 357 5.54 11.76 -12.39
C ALA A 357 6.73 10.78 -12.38
N MET A 358 6.52 9.63 -13.02
CA MET A 358 7.47 8.52 -12.98
C MET A 358 8.75 8.80 -13.79
N PRO A 359 9.93 8.34 -13.30
CA PRO A 359 11.17 8.42 -14.04
C PRO A 359 11.18 7.41 -15.20
N HIS A 360 12.05 7.67 -16.18
CA HIS A 360 12.33 6.72 -17.25
C HIS A 360 13.28 5.61 -16.76
N ASP A 361 12.77 4.39 -16.62
CA ASP A 361 13.55 3.20 -16.23
C ASP A 361 13.95 2.39 -17.47
N GLU A 362 15.17 2.61 -17.97
CA GLU A 362 15.69 1.89 -19.14
C GLU A 362 15.92 0.40 -18.85
N ASP A 363 16.22 0.03 -17.61
CA ASP A 363 16.45 -1.36 -17.24
C ASP A 363 15.13 -2.14 -17.28
N TYR A 364 14.01 -1.49 -16.93
CA TYR A 364 12.68 -2.06 -17.07
C TYR A 364 12.29 -2.22 -18.54
N ILE A 365 12.54 -1.21 -19.39
CA ILE A 365 12.26 -1.35 -20.83
C ILE A 365 13.06 -2.51 -21.43
N ARG A 366 14.35 -2.63 -21.11
CA ARG A 366 15.17 -3.77 -21.57
C ARG A 366 14.61 -5.12 -21.10
N ALA A 367 14.01 -5.19 -19.93
CA ALA A 367 13.33 -6.41 -19.48
C ALA A 367 12.10 -6.71 -20.34
N LEU A 368 11.28 -5.71 -20.67
CA LEU A 368 10.14 -5.90 -21.57
C LEU A 368 10.58 -6.32 -22.98
N GLU A 369 11.70 -5.81 -23.48
CA GLU A 369 12.29 -6.18 -24.79
C GLU A 369 12.72 -7.66 -24.85
N VAL A 370 13.03 -8.30 -23.71
CA VAL A 370 13.25 -9.75 -23.65
C VAL A 370 11.94 -10.52 -23.89
N GLY A 371 10.80 -9.93 -23.52
CA GLY A 371 9.46 -10.45 -23.74
C GLY A 371 8.75 -10.75 -22.42
N MET A 372 7.81 -9.87 -22.04
CA MET A 372 6.85 -10.15 -20.97
C MET A 372 5.58 -10.77 -21.59
N PRO A 373 5.08 -11.91 -21.09
CA PRO A 373 3.81 -12.46 -21.57
C PRO A 373 2.67 -11.45 -21.30
N PRO A 374 1.54 -11.53 -22.03
CA PRO A 374 0.32 -10.86 -21.59
C PRO A 374 0.04 -11.24 -20.14
N ALA A 375 -0.28 -10.28 -19.30
CA ALA A 375 -0.46 -10.50 -17.87
C ALA A 375 -1.48 -9.51 -17.31
N ALA A 376 -1.93 -9.76 -16.08
CA ALA A 376 -2.64 -8.80 -15.28
C ALA A 376 -1.99 -8.71 -13.90
N GLY A 377 -1.99 -7.51 -13.33
CA GLY A 377 -1.50 -7.23 -11.99
C GLY A 377 -2.52 -6.45 -11.17
N GLU A 378 -2.46 -6.64 -9.85
CA GLU A 378 -3.32 -5.96 -8.90
C GLU A 378 -2.56 -5.65 -7.61
N GLY A 379 -2.78 -4.42 -7.13
CA GLY A 379 -2.37 -3.95 -5.81
C GLY A 379 -3.57 -3.83 -4.89
N ILE A 380 -3.48 -4.35 -3.67
CA ILE A 380 -4.50 -4.25 -2.62
C ILE A 380 -3.92 -3.58 -1.38
N GLY A 381 -4.58 -2.51 -0.93
CA GLY A 381 -4.24 -1.81 0.30
C GLY A 381 -4.61 -2.62 1.54
N ILE A 382 -3.66 -3.40 2.08
CA ILE A 382 -3.89 -4.27 3.23
C ILE A 382 -4.39 -3.48 4.44
N ASP A 383 -3.81 -2.31 4.72
CA ASP A 383 -4.22 -1.51 5.87
C ASP A 383 -5.68 -1.03 5.72
N ARG A 384 -6.08 -0.57 4.53
CA ARG A 384 -7.48 -0.16 4.28
C ARG A 384 -8.44 -1.34 4.32
N LEU A 385 -8.01 -2.52 3.85
CA LEU A 385 -8.80 -3.74 3.92
C LEU A 385 -9.00 -4.18 5.38
N VAL A 386 -7.95 -4.10 6.21
CA VAL A 386 -8.06 -4.35 7.65
C VAL A 386 -8.98 -3.34 8.30
N MET A 387 -8.93 -2.05 7.94
CA MET A 387 -9.87 -1.06 8.47
C MET A 387 -11.32 -1.44 8.18
N LEU A 388 -11.62 -1.84 6.94
CA LEU A 388 -12.96 -2.28 6.54
C LEU A 388 -13.45 -3.44 7.40
N PHE A 389 -12.61 -4.47 7.58
CA PHE A 389 -12.97 -5.64 8.35
C PHE A 389 -12.97 -5.37 9.87
N ALA A 390 -12.12 -4.50 10.39
CA ALA A 390 -12.08 -4.18 11.81
C ALA A 390 -13.12 -3.14 12.23
N ASP A 391 -13.88 -2.57 11.29
CA ASP A 391 -14.71 -1.38 11.52
C ASP A 391 -13.91 -0.20 12.10
N ALA A 392 -12.67 -0.05 11.63
CA ALA A 392 -11.76 0.97 12.13
C ALA A 392 -11.94 2.30 11.35
N PRO A 393 -12.21 3.43 12.03
CA PRO A 393 -12.40 4.72 11.38
C PRO A 393 -11.10 5.29 10.77
N SER A 394 -9.95 4.94 11.34
CA SER A 394 -8.64 5.50 11.01
C SER A 394 -7.58 4.40 10.76
N ILE A 395 -6.69 4.65 9.80
CA ILE A 395 -5.55 3.75 9.50
C ILE A 395 -4.61 3.59 10.71
N ARG A 396 -4.60 4.57 11.60
CA ARG A 396 -3.82 4.54 12.84
C ARG A 396 -4.28 3.45 13.81
N ASP A 397 -5.52 3.01 13.69
CA ASP A 397 -6.10 1.99 14.57
C ASP A 397 -5.73 0.56 14.11
N VAL A 398 -5.12 0.43 12.93
CA VAL A 398 -4.72 -0.86 12.33
C VAL A 398 -3.22 -0.97 12.05
N ILE A 399 -2.46 0.05 12.45
CA ILE A 399 -1.00 0.09 12.43
C ILE A 399 -0.53 0.23 13.88
N LEU A 400 0.28 -0.73 14.35
CA LEU A 400 0.77 -0.76 15.74
C LEU A 400 1.52 0.52 16.15
N PHE A 401 2.33 1.05 15.23
CA PHE A 401 3.17 2.23 15.44
C PHE A 401 3.00 3.21 14.27
N PRO A 402 1.89 3.95 14.19
CA PRO A 402 1.67 4.91 13.12
C PRO A 402 2.62 6.09 13.27
N LEU A 403 2.99 6.75 12.16
CA LEU A 403 3.82 7.94 12.25
C LEU A 403 3.03 9.07 12.94
N LEU A 404 3.61 9.61 14.01
CA LEU A 404 3.04 10.73 14.77
C LEU A 404 3.71 12.04 14.34
N ARG A 405 2.95 13.15 14.41
CA ARG A 405 3.55 14.48 14.29
C ARG A 405 4.44 14.73 15.51
N PRO A 406 5.62 15.35 15.35
CA PRO A 406 6.45 15.74 16.49
C PRO A 406 5.67 16.61 17.48
N GLU A 407 5.91 16.42 18.78
CA GLU A 407 5.40 17.32 19.81
C GLU A 407 5.98 18.72 19.58
N SER A 408 5.12 19.75 19.65
CA SER A 408 5.48 21.16 19.42
C SER A 408 5.95 21.84 20.69
#